data_AF-A0A3M1CH79-F1
#
_entry.id   AF-A0A3M1CH79-F1
#
_cell.length_a   1.000
_cell.length_b   1.000
_cell.length_c   1.000
_cell.angle_alpha   90.00
_cell.angle_beta   90.00
_cell.angle_gamma   90.00
#
_symmetry.space_group_name_H-M   'P 1'
#
loop_
_entity.id
_entity.type
_entity.pdbx_description
1 polymer ?
#
loop_
_entity_poly.entity_id
_entity_poly.type
_entity_poly.pdbx_seq_one_letter_code
_entity_poly.pdbx_strand_id
1 'polypeptide(L)' 'KFVLNHPDFISGKFDTGFVSKYFTPEKLMESLTPDEQNMVALISAFLQEQEKNKMKATNNNLNNLHTSEWYRRRK' A
#
# COMPACT_ATOMS: atom_id res chain seq x y z
N LYS A 1 -7.58 0.93 -14.54
CA LYS A 1 -7.90 1.32 -15.94
C LYS A 1 -8.13 0.14 -16.90
N PHE A 2 -8.18 -1.10 -16.40
CA PHE A 2 -8.18 -2.32 -17.21
C PHE A 2 -9.22 -2.37 -18.35
N VAL A 3 -10.49 -2.12 -18.05
CA VAL A 3 -11.58 -2.20 -19.04
C VAL A 3 -11.55 -1.03 -20.03
N LEU A 4 -11.33 0.19 -19.52
CA LEU A 4 -11.41 1.43 -20.31
C LEU A 4 -10.35 1.53 -21.41
N ASN A 5 -9.20 0.89 -21.21
CA ASN A 5 -8.11 0.88 -22.19
C ASN A 5 -8.20 -0.29 -23.18
N HIS A 6 -9.21 -1.16 -23.08
CA HIS A 6 -9.30 -2.34 -23.95
C HIS A 6 -9.85 -1.95 -25.34
N PRO A 7 -9.23 -2.37 -26.45
CA PRO A 7 -9.63 -1.97 -27.81
C PRO A 7 -11.08 -2.37 -28.16
N ASP A 8 -11.51 -3.57 -27.76
CA ASP A 8 -12.90 -4.02 -27.96
C ASP A 8 -13.91 -3.20 -27.14
N PHE A 9 -13.49 -2.69 -25.98
CA PHE A 9 -14.33 -1.82 -25.16
C PHE A 9 -14.45 -0.42 -25.78
N ILE A 10 -13.34 0.14 -26.26
CA ILE A 10 -13.29 1.45 -26.93
C ILE A 10 -14.08 1.42 -28.25
N SER A 11 -13.98 0.33 -29.01
CA SER A 11 -14.68 0.18 -30.30
C SER A 11 -16.15 -0.22 -30.17
N GLY A 12 -16.65 -0.42 -28.95
CA GLY A 12 -18.04 -0.84 -28.71
C GLY A 12 -18.34 -2.28 -29.12
N LYS A 13 -17.32 -3.11 -29.37
CA LYS A 13 -17.43 -4.53 -29.77
C LYS A 13 -17.31 -5.45 -28.56
N PHE A 14 -18.12 -5.26 -27.54
CA PHE A 14 -18.12 -6.08 -26.33
C PHE A 14 -19.50 -6.67 -26.04
N ASP A 15 -19.53 -7.84 -25.41
CA ASP A 15 -20.75 -8.54 -25.00
C ASP A 15 -20.86 -8.61 -23.46
N THR A 16 -21.94 -9.22 -22.94
CA THR A 16 -22.11 -9.43 -21.49
C THR A 16 -21.07 -10.38 -20.89
N GLY A 17 -20.37 -11.16 -21.72
CA GLY A 17 -19.29 -12.08 -21.33
C GLY A 17 -17.90 -11.46 -21.37
N PHE A 18 -17.77 -10.17 -21.68
CA PHE A 18 -16.50 -9.48 -21.88
C PHE A 18 -15.56 -9.61 -20.67
N VAL A 19 -16.08 -9.42 -19.46
CA VAL A 19 -15.28 -9.52 -18.23
C VAL A 19 -14.73 -10.92 -18.08
N SER A 20 -15.56 -11.96 -18.20
CA SER A 20 -15.13 -13.36 -18.03
C SER A 20 -14.07 -13.80 -19.05
N LYS A 21 -14.09 -13.22 -20.27
CA LYS A 21 -13.14 -13.57 -21.35
C LYS A 21 -11.80 -12.86 -21.20
N TYR A 22 -11.81 -11.60 -20.75
CA TYR A 22 -10.61 -10.76 -20.80
C TYR A 22 -10.01 -10.45 -19.43
N PHE A 23 -10.78 -10.56 -18.35
CA PHE A 23 -10.32 -10.35 -16.99
C PHE A 23 -9.39 -11.48 -16.56
N THR A 24 -8.16 -11.12 -16.25
CA THR A 24 -7.17 -11.99 -15.62
C THR A 24 -6.51 -11.18 -14.50
N PRO A 25 -6.26 -11.77 -13.32
CA PRO A 25 -5.66 -11.04 -12.18
C PRO A 25 -4.34 -10.37 -12.54
N GLU A 26 -3.57 -10.98 -13.45
CA GLU A 26 -2.29 -10.45 -13.94
C GLU A 26 -2.45 -9.12 -14.69
N LYS A 27 -3.58 -8.87 -15.36
CA LYS A 27 -3.83 -7.61 -16.08
C LYS A 27 -4.18 -6.44 -15.16
N LEU A 28 -4.36 -6.68 -13.85
CA LEU A 28 -4.44 -5.63 -12.84
C LEU A 28 -3.05 -5.14 -12.42
N MET A 29 -2.01 -5.91 -12.70
CA MET A 29 -0.64 -5.50 -12.45
C MET A 29 -0.20 -4.61 -13.61
N GLU A 30 -0.20 -3.30 -13.38
CA GLU A 30 0.41 -2.37 -14.32
C GLU A 30 1.92 -2.64 -14.35
N SER A 31 2.47 -2.85 -15.55
CA SER A 31 3.90 -2.99 -15.74
C SER A 31 4.56 -1.63 -15.50
N LEU A 32 5.29 -1.49 -14.40
CA LEU A 32 6.09 -0.29 -14.17
C LEU A 32 7.24 -0.25 -15.18
N THR A 33 7.54 0.96 -15.66
CA THR A 33 8.76 1.21 -16.42
C THR A 33 10.00 0.95 -15.54
N PRO A 34 11.18 0.66 -16.13
CA PRO A 34 12.40 0.43 -15.36
C PRO A 34 12.74 1.55 -14.37
N ASP A 35 12.47 2.81 -14.76
CA ASP A 35 12.73 3.98 -13.92
C ASP A 35 11.74 4.07 -12.74
N GLU A 36 10.46 3.80 -12.97
CA GLU A 36 9.45 3.74 -11.91
C GLU A 36 9.75 2.61 -10.91
N GLN A 37 10.23 1.46 -11.39
CA GLN A 37 10.62 0.35 -10.52
C GLN A 37 11.76 0.76 -9.57
N ASN A 38 12.79 1.44 -10.10
CA ASN A 38 13.91 1.93 -9.29
C ASN A 38 13.44 2.97 -8.26
N MET A 39 12.55 3.88 -8.64
CA MET A 39 12.00 4.89 -7.74
C MET A 39 11.16 4.25 -6.62
N VAL A 40 10.31 3.27 -6.93
CA VAL A 40 9.53 2.53 -5.93
C VAL A 40 10.43 1.77 -4.97
N ALA A 41 11.49 1.12 -5.46
CA ALA A 41 12.46 0.44 -4.62
C ALA A 41 13.11 1.41 -3.63
N LEU A 42 13.55 2.58 -4.09
CA LEU A 42 14.16 3.61 -3.24
C LEU A 42 13.19 4.13 -2.18
N ILE A 43 11.96 4.48 -2.57
CA ILE A 43 10.93 4.98 -1.65
C ILE A 43 10.58 3.94 -0.59
N SER A 44 10.42 2.68 -1.00
CA SER A 44 10.09 1.59 -0.07
C SER A 44 11.18 1.35 0.97
N ALA A 45 12.46 1.39 0.54
CA ALA A 45 13.60 1.29 1.43
C ALA A 45 13.63 2.46 2.43
N PHE A 46 13.42 3.68 1.96
CA PHE A 46 13.38 4.88 2.78
C PHE A 46 12.26 4.84 3.84
N LEU A 47 11.04 4.48 3.43
CA LEU A 47 9.91 4.34 4.36
C LEU A 47 10.16 3.25 5.42
N GLN A 48 10.76 2.14 5.02
CA GLN A 48 11.10 1.06 5.95
C GLN A 48 12.15 1.50 6.99
N GLU A 49 13.13 2.29 6.59
CA GLU A 49 14.13 2.85 7.51
C GLU A 49 13.49 3.82 8.53
N GLN A 50 12.56 4.68 8.08
CA GLN A 50 11.84 5.57 8.97
C GLN A 50 11.03 4.83 10.03
N GLU A 51 10.32 3.76 9.65
CA GLU A 51 9.55 2.95 10.60
C GLU A 51 10.47 2.25 11.62
N LYS A 52 11.62 1.74 11.20
CA LYS A 52 12.63 1.16 12.12
C LYS A 52 13.13 2.20 13.14
N ASN A 53 13.33 3.45 12.72
CA ASN A 53 13.78 4.52 13.60
C ASN A 53 12.69 4.95 14.59
N LYS A 54 11.41 4.95 14.19
CA LYS A 54 10.28 5.19 15.12
C LYS A 54 10.18 4.09 16.19
N MET A 55 10.33 2.82 15.81
CA MET A 55 10.27 1.70 16.77
C MET A 55 11.39 1.75 17.82
N LYS A 56 12.58 2.26 17.47
CA LYS A 56 13.68 2.45 18.43
C LYS A 56 13.37 3.53 19.47
N ALA A 57 12.57 4.53 19.15
CA ALA A 57 12.21 5.60 20.08
C ALA A 57 11.22 5.16 21.18
N THR A 58 10.39 4.14 20.92
CA THR A 58 9.36 3.66 21.87
C THR A 58 9.91 2.72 22.96
N ASN A 59 11.09 2.11 22.78
CA ASN A 59 11.64 1.14 23.75
C ASN A 59 12.20 1.76 25.04
N ASN A 60 12.27 3.09 25.15
CA ASN A 60 12.76 3.76 26.37
C ASN A 60 11.67 3.99 27.45
N ASN A 61 10.45 3.45 27.29
CA ASN A 61 9.35 3.67 28.25
C ASN A 61 8.72 2.39 28.83
N LEU A 62 9.38 1.23 28.72
CA LEU A 62 8.84 -0.04 29.26
C LEU A 62 9.05 -0.23 30.78
N ASN A 63 9.70 0.72 31.48
CA ASN A 63 9.94 0.63 32.92
C ASN A 63 8.94 1.44 33.78
N ASN A 64 7.86 1.99 33.20
CA ASN A 64 6.80 2.69 33.94
C ASN A 64 5.45 1.99 33.76
N LEU A 65 5.40 0.69 34.04
CA LEU A 65 4.12 0.02 34.21
C LEU A 65 3.48 0.45 35.53
N HIS A 66 2.25 0.95 35.40
CA HIS A 66 1.15 0.82 36.37
C HIS A 66 0.88 1.96 37.38
N THR A 67 0.81 3.21 36.94
CA THR A 67 -0.23 4.11 37.49
C THR A 67 -0.92 4.86 36.35
N SER A 68 -2.25 4.85 36.32
CA SER A 68 -2.97 5.68 35.36
C SER A 68 -2.83 7.14 35.77
N GLU A 69 -2.64 8.02 34.78
CA GLU A 69 -2.57 9.47 34.99
C GLU A 69 -3.80 10.03 35.72
N TRP A 70 -4.94 9.37 35.57
CA TRP A 70 -6.17 9.69 36.29
C TRP A 70 -6.07 9.45 37.80
N TYR A 71 -5.44 8.36 38.23
CA TYR A 71 -5.22 8.08 39.66
C TYR A 71 -4.24 9.08 40.28
N ARG A 72 -3.17 9.44 39.52
CA ARG A 72 -2.16 10.42 39.95
C ARG A 72 -2.74 11.83 40.16
N ARG A 73 -3.72 12.23 39.35
CA ARG A 73 -4.35 13.57 39.41
C ARG A 73 -5.52 13.67 40.38
N ARG A 74 -5.96 12.56 40.96
CA ARG A 74 -7.12 12.51 41.88
C ARG A 74 -6.73 12.64 43.36
N LYS A 75 -5.45 12.45 43.69
CA LYS A 75 -4.90 12.67 45.04
C LYS A 75 -4.53 14.13 45.22
#